data_AF-A0A1E3PE63-F1
#
_entry.id   AF-A0A1E3PE63-F1
#
_cell.length_a   1.000
_cell.length_b   1.000
_cell.length_c   1.000
_cell.angle_alpha   90.00
_cell.angle_beta   90.00
_cell.angle_gamma   90.00
#
_symmetry.space_group_name_H-M   'P 1'
#
loop_
_entity.id
_entity.type
_entity.pdbx_description
1 polymer ?
#
loop_
_entity_poly.entity_id
_entity_poly.type
_entity_poly.pdbx_seq_one_letter_code
_entity_poly.pdbx_strand_id
1 'polypeptide(L)'
;MPSANSQQQHQNDAFINTHNHLSGSESYKKDPGILLISDNNGLVVSRSGQVLDERSSSLKLFKGGSPLALELAYPYLLTILPKCIEVRNPISTALLQNIHISGPKVIYNSNRLVYIADALTVYKLVPENYGTVIDSIAEKGYLEEAINLLGVIPNVWISDKDERLRNLNILKAKDLFQKGNYEDSMFLFIDISANPDDVIPLCASLIDEGQDRTNASNGLEVNISEEDLVANSHSINSGGAASSTPSILSSQRLLVADDNNRDALRALLSYLVDARRKISKLSSADPDSNLIFNGIKLVPEFYGSNLSQAATKIDTTLLKCYMQINPGLVGPLLRV
;
A
#
# COMPACT_ATOMS: atom_id res chain seq x y z
N MET A 1 5.96 -52.19 40.38
CA MET A 1 5.96 -52.01 38.91
C MET A 1 4.66 -51.29 38.55
N PRO A 2 4.71 -49.97 38.29
CA PRO A 2 3.53 -49.12 38.25
C PRO A 2 2.86 -49.13 36.87
N SER A 3 1.55 -48.92 36.95
CA SER A 3 0.55 -48.71 35.90
C SER A 3 0.78 -47.43 35.09
N ALA A 4 0.77 -47.54 33.75
CA ALA A 4 0.85 -46.40 32.84
C ALA A 4 -0.55 -45.93 32.45
N ASN A 5 -0.94 -44.77 32.98
CA ASN A 5 -2.08 -43.96 32.54
C ASN A 5 -1.82 -43.42 31.13
N SER A 6 -2.63 -43.80 30.15
CA SER A 6 -2.72 -43.10 28.87
C SER A 6 -3.64 -41.89 29.00
N GLN A 7 -3.04 -40.71 29.22
CA GLN A 7 -3.74 -39.43 29.11
C GLN A 7 -4.10 -39.19 27.62
N GLN A 8 -5.40 -39.19 27.32
CA GLN A 8 -5.93 -38.64 26.07
C GLN A 8 -5.74 -37.11 26.09
N GLN A 9 -4.79 -36.62 25.29
CA GLN A 9 -4.73 -35.21 24.93
C GLN A 9 -5.86 -34.93 23.92
N HIS A 10 -6.81 -34.09 24.32
CA HIS A 10 -7.79 -33.50 23.39
C HIS A 10 -7.07 -32.51 22.48
N GLN A 11 -6.77 -32.93 21.26
CA GLN A 11 -6.41 -32.03 20.15
C GLN A 11 -7.70 -31.38 19.64
N ASN A 12 -7.89 -30.10 19.95
CA ASN A 12 -8.97 -29.29 19.39
C ASN A 12 -8.51 -28.75 18.03
N ASP A 13 -8.65 -29.55 16.98
CA ASP A 13 -8.41 -29.10 15.61
C ASP A 13 -9.61 -28.25 15.15
N ALA A 14 -9.45 -26.93 15.08
CA ALA A 14 -10.47 -26.02 14.56
C ALA A 14 -10.31 -25.89 13.03
N PHE A 15 -11.28 -26.42 12.28
CA PHE A 15 -11.32 -26.32 10.82
C PHE A 15 -12.20 -25.14 10.39
N ILE A 16 -11.63 -24.14 9.72
CA ILE A 16 -12.43 -23.16 8.99
C ILE A 16 -12.43 -23.54 7.51
N ASN A 17 -13.60 -23.95 7.01
CA ASN A 17 -13.85 -24.10 5.59
C ASN A 17 -14.14 -22.72 5.01
N THR A 18 -13.31 -22.22 4.09
CA THR A 18 -13.46 -20.92 3.42
C THR A 18 -14.58 -20.92 2.36
N HIS A 19 -15.63 -21.70 2.57
CA HIS A 19 -16.82 -21.71 1.73
C HIS A 19 -17.88 -20.79 2.31
N ASN A 20 -17.87 -19.54 1.85
CA ASN A 20 -19.12 -18.82 1.67
C ASN A 20 -19.17 -18.30 0.23
N HIS A 21 -20.23 -18.75 -0.44
CA HIS A 21 -20.53 -18.65 -1.85
C HIS A 21 -20.61 -17.18 -2.31
N LEU A 22 -19.53 -16.60 -2.83
CA LEU A 22 -19.58 -15.38 -3.64
C LEU A 22 -19.96 -15.80 -5.07
N SER A 23 -21.27 -15.89 -5.31
CA SER A 23 -21.80 -15.81 -6.67
C SER A 23 -21.71 -14.35 -7.12
N GLY A 24 -20.68 -14.02 -7.86
CA GLY A 24 -20.48 -12.69 -8.43
C GLY A 24 -19.23 -12.71 -9.28
N SER A 25 -19.42 -12.54 -10.58
CA SER A 25 -18.41 -12.58 -11.62
C SER A 25 -17.26 -11.60 -11.37
N GLU A 26 -16.09 -12.10 -10.97
CA GLU A 26 -14.79 -11.49 -11.29
C GLU A 26 -13.65 -12.47 -10.99
N SER A 27 -12.77 -12.63 -11.98
CA SER A 27 -11.79 -13.71 -12.08
C SER A 27 -10.56 -13.48 -11.20
N TYR A 28 -10.56 -14.02 -9.99
CA TYR A 28 -9.34 -14.47 -9.31
C TYR A 28 -9.58 -15.85 -8.70
N LYS A 29 -9.46 -16.90 -9.53
CA LYS A 29 -9.42 -18.31 -9.08
C LYS A 29 -8.09 -18.58 -8.36
N LYS A 30 -7.99 -18.21 -7.09
CA LYS A 30 -7.07 -18.85 -6.16
C LYS A 30 -7.85 -20.02 -5.54
N ASP A 31 -7.33 -21.24 -5.61
CA ASP A 31 -8.02 -22.41 -5.07
C ASP A 31 -8.38 -22.16 -3.59
N PRO A 32 -9.60 -22.52 -3.14
CA PRO A 32 -10.01 -22.31 -1.76
C PRO A 32 -9.10 -23.11 -0.83
N GLY A 33 -8.30 -22.38 -0.06
CA GLY A 33 -7.40 -22.93 0.95
C GLY A 33 -8.13 -23.20 2.27
N ILE A 34 -7.68 -24.22 2.98
CA ILE A 34 -8.08 -24.58 4.33
C ILE A 34 -7.05 -23.96 5.29
N LEU A 35 -7.51 -23.19 6.26
CA LEU A 35 -6.65 -22.66 7.32
C LEU A 35 -6.59 -23.70 8.46
N LEU A 36 -5.41 -24.27 8.68
CA LEU A 36 -5.10 -25.20 9.77
C LEU A 36 -4.38 -24.45 10.88
N ILE A 37 -4.85 -24.57 12.11
CA ILE A 37 -4.23 -23.88 13.24
C ILE A 37 -3.85 -24.86 14.32
N SER A 38 -2.61 -24.72 14.78
CA SER A 38 -2.04 -25.51 15.87
C SER A 38 -1.27 -24.56 16.79
N ASP A 39 -1.66 -24.54 18.06
CA ASP A 39 -1.17 -23.59 19.05
C ASP A 39 -1.27 -22.15 18.55
N ASN A 40 -0.14 -21.47 18.38
CA ASN A 40 -0.08 -20.08 17.94
C ASN A 40 0.21 -19.93 16.45
N ASN A 41 0.29 -21.04 15.70
CA ASN A 41 0.67 -21.06 14.29
C ASN A 41 -0.54 -21.41 13.42
N GLY A 42 -0.64 -20.79 12.24
CA GLY A 42 -1.68 -21.09 11.28
C GLY A 42 -1.12 -21.31 9.87
N LEU A 43 -1.48 -22.40 9.22
CA LEU A 43 -1.01 -22.81 7.90
C LEU A 43 -2.19 -22.85 6.92
N VAL A 44 -2.07 -22.18 5.78
CA VAL A 44 -3.05 -22.31 4.69
C VAL A 44 -2.62 -23.41 3.74
N VAL A 45 -3.43 -24.46 3.63
CA VAL A 45 -3.19 -25.60 2.74
C VAL A 45 -4.27 -25.70 1.68
N SER A 46 -3.94 -26.24 0.52
CA SER A 46 -4.90 -26.60 -0.51
C SER A 46 -5.71 -27.80 -0.06
N ARG A 47 -6.81 -28.10 -0.78
CA ARG A 47 -7.54 -29.36 -0.60
C ARG A 47 -6.70 -30.61 -0.86
N SER A 48 -5.60 -30.48 -1.61
CA SER A 48 -4.62 -31.56 -1.85
C SER A 48 -3.52 -31.62 -0.77
N GLY A 49 -3.57 -30.76 0.25
CA GLY A 49 -2.59 -30.73 1.34
C GLY A 49 -1.29 -29.98 1.01
N GLN A 50 -1.20 -29.30 -0.14
CA GLN A 50 -0.05 -28.44 -0.45
C GLN A 50 -0.18 -27.12 0.30
N VAL A 51 0.92 -26.66 0.89
CA VAL A 51 0.97 -25.32 1.50
C VAL A 51 0.79 -24.27 0.40
N LEU A 52 -0.26 -23.47 0.51
CA LEU A 52 -0.60 -22.44 -0.49
C LEU A 52 0.11 -21.11 -0.23
N ASP A 53 0.55 -20.87 0.99
CA ASP A 53 1.31 -19.69 1.37
C ASP A 53 2.34 -20.07 2.42
N GLU A 54 3.61 -20.19 2.00
CA GLU A 54 4.73 -20.53 2.88
C GLU A 54 4.94 -19.50 3.99
N ARG A 55 4.50 -18.25 3.82
CA ARG A 55 4.54 -17.23 4.90
C ARG A 55 3.64 -17.62 6.08
N SER A 56 2.62 -18.45 5.83
CA SER A 56 1.69 -18.93 6.85
C SER A 56 2.37 -19.83 7.87
N SER A 57 3.38 -20.61 7.47
CA SER A 57 4.10 -21.51 8.39
C SER A 57 4.75 -20.82 9.61
N SER A 58 4.82 -19.47 9.60
CA SER A 58 5.36 -18.63 10.67
C SER A 58 4.37 -17.60 11.24
N LEU A 59 3.09 -17.63 10.83
CA LEU A 59 2.09 -16.70 11.34
C LEU A 59 1.88 -16.98 12.84
N LYS A 60 2.59 -16.22 13.69
CA LYS A 60 2.27 -16.08 15.12
C LYS A 60 0.97 -15.29 15.23
N LEU A 61 -0.13 -15.94 14.85
CA LEU A 61 -1.42 -15.30 14.73
C LEU A 61 -1.85 -14.79 16.10
N PHE A 62 -1.62 -15.54 17.17
CA PHE A 62 -2.29 -15.30 18.45
C PHE A 62 -1.29 -14.85 19.52
N LYS A 63 -1.24 -13.54 19.79
CA LYS A 63 -0.37 -12.97 20.83
C LYS A 63 -0.93 -13.20 22.25
N GLY A 64 -2.21 -13.53 22.38
CA GLY A 64 -2.90 -13.72 23.67
C GLY A 64 -2.98 -15.15 24.19
N GLY A 65 -2.43 -16.15 23.48
CA GLY A 65 -2.43 -17.56 23.87
C GLY A 65 -2.95 -18.48 22.75
N SER A 66 -3.04 -19.78 23.04
CA SER A 66 -3.61 -20.75 22.10
C SER A 66 -5.13 -20.51 21.93
N PRO A 67 -5.64 -20.42 20.69
CA PRO A 67 -7.05 -20.20 20.41
C PRO A 67 -7.86 -21.43 20.82
N LEU A 68 -8.97 -21.17 21.50
CA LEU A 68 -9.96 -22.19 21.84
C LEU A 68 -10.82 -22.56 20.64
N ALA A 69 -11.08 -21.57 19.79
CA ALA A 69 -11.87 -21.71 18.58
C ALA A 69 -11.58 -20.54 17.64
N LEU A 70 -11.91 -20.74 16.36
CA LEU A 70 -11.84 -19.72 15.33
C LEU A 70 -13.12 -19.77 14.53
N GLU A 71 -13.71 -18.61 14.29
CA GLU A 71 -15.01 -18.49 13.65
C GLU A 71 -14.98 -17.39 12.60
N LEU A 72 -15.43 -17.70 11.39
CA LEU A 72 -15.59 -16.70 10.35
C LEU A 72 -16.94 -16.02 10.51
N ALA A 73 -16.97 -14.93 11.29
CA ALA A 73 -18.13 -14.04 11.40
C ALA A 73 -18.04 -12.95 10.33
N TYR A 74 -18.36 -13.35 9.10
CA TYR A 74 -18.11 -12.54 7.91
C TYR A 74 -18.60 -11.08 8.07
N PRO A 75 -17.77 -10.07 7.73
CA PRO A 75 -16.48 -10.16 7.02
C PRO A 75 -15.26 -10.32 7.94
N TYR A 76 -15.43 -10.69 9.22
CA TYR A 76 -14.35 -10.76 10.20
C TYR A 76 -13.96 -12.19 10.54
N LEU A 77 -12.69 -12.38 10.88
CA LEU A 77 -12.20 -13.58 11.54
C LEU A 77 -12.23 -13.35 13.05
N LEU A 78 -12.99 -14.16 13.78
CA LEU A 78 -13.00 -14.15 15.24
C LEU A 78 -12.04 -15.20 15.76
N THR A 79 -11.07 -14.75 16.56
CA THR A 79 -10.20 -15.63 17.31
C THR A 79 -10.61 -15.62 18.77
N ILE A 80 -10.97 -16.79 19.27
CA ILE A 80 -11.47 -16.94 20.63
C ILE A 80 -10.33 -17.43 21.51
N LEU A 81 -9.89 -16.59 22.44
CA LEU A 81 -8.82 -16.89 23.38
C LEU A 81 -9.38 -17.09 24.79
N PRO A 82 -8.61 -17.71 25.71
CA PRO A 82 -9.07 -17.93 27.07
C PRO A 82 -9.47 -16.66 27.84
N LYS A 83 -8.89 -15.50 27.49
CA LYS A 83 -9.08 -14.23 28.22
C LYS A 83 -9.81 -13.14 27.42
N CYS A 84 -9.87 -13.30 26.10
CA CYS A 84 -10.44 -12.29 25.22
C CYS A 84 -10.83 -12.87 23.87
N ILE A 85 -11.50 -12.06 23.07
CA ILE A 85 -11.84 -12.35 21.68
C ILE A 85 -11.14 -11.31 20.82
N GLU A 86 -10.37 -11.76 19.85
CA GLU A 86 -9.75 -10.89 18.87
C GLU A 86 -10.60 -10.89 17.59
N VAL A 87 -10.99 -9.71 17.15
CA VAL A 87 -11.62 -9.49 15.84
C VAL A 87 -10.51 -9.14 14.86
N ARG A 88 -10.39 -9.91 13.79
CA ARG A 88 -9.28 -9.82 12.83
C ARG A 88 -9.77 -9.67 11.40
N ASN A 89 -8.91 -9.07 10.58
CA ASN A 89 -9.07 -9.07 9.14
C ASN A 89 -8.82 -10.50 8.61
N PRO A 90 -9.75 -11.12 7.86
CA PRO A 90 -9.60 -12.49 7.40
C PRO A 90 -8.50 -12.66 6.34
N ILE A 91 -8.08 -11.59 5.64
CA ILE A 91 -7.03 -11.65 4.62
C ILE A 91 -5.65 -11.44 5.23
N SER A 92 -5.42 -10.28 5.83
CA SER A 92 -4.10 -9.92 6.40
C SER A 92 -3.84 -10.58 7.75
N THR A 93 -4.88 -11.13 8.39
CA THR A 93 -4.89 -11.62 9.78
C THR A 93 -4.62 -10.55 10.83
N ALA A 94 -4.58 -9.26 10.45
CA ALA A 94 -4.32 -8.16 11.37
C ALA A 94 -5.41 -8.04 12.44
N LEU A 95 -4.99 -7.63 13.64
CA LEU A 95 -5.89 -7.37 14.76
C LEU A 95 -6.62 -6.04 14.54
N LEU A 96 -7.95 -6.09 14.44
CA LEU A 96 -8.82 -4.92 14.31
C LEU A 96 -9.36 -4.45 15.66
N GLN A 97 -9.78 -5.40 16.51
CA GLN A 97 -10.35 -5.11 17.82
C GLN A 97 -10.08 -6.24 18.82
N ASN A 98 -9.99 -5.90 20.10
CA ASN A 98 -9.93 -6.86 21.20
C ASN A 98 -11.14 -6.64 22.14
N ILE A 99 -11.90 -7.71 22.40
CA ILE A 99 -13.07 -7.72 23.27
C ILE A 99 -12.75 -8.61 24.49
N HIS A 100 -12.79 -8.03 25.68
CA HIS A 100 -12.43 -8.76 26.91
C HIS A 100 -13.62 -9.60 27.41
N ILE A 101 -13.60 -10.89 27.10
CA ILE A 101 -14.52 -11.90 27.64
C ILE A 101 -13.66 -13.07 28.13
N SER A 102 -13.74 -13.36 29.43
CA SER A 102 -12.91 -14.39 30.08
C SER A 102 -13.63 -15.72 30.15
N GLY A 103 -12.93 -16.80 29.80
CA GLY A 103 -13.46 -18.17 29.84
C GLY A 103 -14.65 -18.41 28.90
N PRO A 104 -14.62 -17.98 27.62
CA PRO A 104 -15.67 -18.32 26.68
C PRO A 104 -15.76 -19.84 26.54
N LYS A 105 -16.98 -20.39 26.66
CA LYS A 105 -17.25 -21.83 26.60
C LYS A 105 -17.94 -22.25 25.33
N VAL A 106 -18.87 -21.43 24.85
CA VAL A 106 -19.69 -21.72 23.67
C VAL A 106 -19.69 -20.51 22.76
N ILE A 107 -19.54 -20.76 21.47
CA ILE A 107 -19.75 -19.76 20.42
C ILE A 107 -20.83 -20.30 19.50
N TYR A 108 -21.75 -19.42 19.12
CA TYR A 108 -22.74 -19.69 18.11
C TYR A 108 -22.64 -18.61 17.04
N ASN A 109 -22.32 -19.03 15.82
CA ASN A 109 -22.20 -18.15 14.65
C ASN A 109 -23.18 -18.60 13.57
N SER A 110 -24.11 -17.72 13.20
CA SER A 110 -25.17 -17.98 12.21
C SER A 110 -25.16 -17.02 11.03
N ASN A 111 -23.97 -16.56 10.61
CA ASN A 111 -23.72 -15.53 9.57
C ASN A 111 -24.34 -14.14 9.83
N ARG A 112 -25.39 -14.04 10.65
CA ARG A 112 -26.09 -12.79 11.02
C ARG A 112 -26.03 -12.49 12.50
N LEU A 113 -25.91 -13.52 13.32
CA LEU A 113 -25.87 -13.39 14.77
C LEU A 113 -24.69 -14.19 15.31
N VAL A 114 -23.88 -13.52 16.11
CA VAL A 114 -22.79 -14.13 16.86
C VAL A 114 -23.09 -13.98 18.33
N TYR A 115 -23.20 -15.12 19.02
CA TYR A 115 -23.34 -15.18 20.46
C TYR A 115 -22.13 -15.90 21.04
N ILE A 116 -21.63 -15.37 22.17
CA ILE A 116 -20.62 -16.03 22.99
C ILE A 116 -21.21 -16.20 24.38
N ALA A 117 -21.04 -17.38 24.96
CA ALA A 117 -21.38 -17.63 26.35
C ALA A 117 -20.13 -17.97 27.17
N ASP A 118 -19.98 -17.28 28.29
CA ASP A 118 -19.10 -17.73 29.37
C ASP A 118 -19.89 -18.62 30.36
N ALA A 119 -19.39 -18.82 31.58
CA ALA A 119 -20.08 -19.64 32.58
C ALA A 119 -21.38 -19.02 33.12
N LEU A 120 -21.56 -17.71 33.01
CA LEU A 120 -22.60 -16.93 33.69
C LEU A 120 -23.40 -16.02 32.74
N THR A 121 -22.82 -15.62 31.62
CA THR A 121 -23.33 -14.54 30.75
C THR A 121 -23.30 -14.96 29.29
N VAL A 122 -24.35 -14.56 28.55
CA VAL A 122 -24.41 -14.65 27.09
C VAL A 122 -24.26 -13.26 26.50
N TYR A 123 -23.22 -13.07 25.70
CA TYR A 123 -22.92 -11.86 24.95
C TYR A 123 -23.42 -12.00 23.52
N LYS A 124 -24.04 -10.95 23.00
CA LYS A 124 -24.36 -10.82 21.58
C LYS A 124 -23.40 -9.82 20.95
N LEU A 125 -22.62 -10.24 19.97
CA LEU A 125 -21.82 -9.31 19.19
C LEU A 125 -22.70 -8.66 18.12
N VAL A 126 -22.65 -7.34 18.05
CA VAL A 126 -23.40 -6.54 17.08
C VAL A 126 -22.37 -5.82 16.20
N PRO A 127 -22.36 -6.05 14.88
CA PRO A 127 -21.47 -5.33 14.00
C PRO A 127 -21.89 -3.86 13.92
N GLU A 128 -20.92 -2.98 13.88
CA GLU A 128 -21.14 -1.58 13.53
C GLU A 128 -21.36 -1.44 12.01
N ASN A 129 -21.74 -0.25 11.54
CA ASN A 129 -21.82 0.03 10.11
C ASN A 129 -20.45 -0.16 9.46
N TYR A 130 -20.37 -0.97 8.41
CA TYR A 130 -19.08 -1.26 7.78
C TYR A 130 -18.41 -0.01 7.20
N GLY A 131 -19.16 0.96 6.67
CA GLY A 131 -18.61 2.22 6.17
C GLY A 131 -17.88 3.00 7.26
N THR A 132 -18.50 3.17 8.43
CA THR A 132 -17.89 3.89 9.56
C THR A 132 -16.64 3.18 10.09
N VAL A 133 -16.68 1.84 10.15
CA VAL A 133 -15.52 1.04 10.55
C VAL A 133 -14.36 1.25 9.57
N ILE A 134 -14.61 1.18 8.27
CA ILE A 134 -13.58 1.37 7.23
C ILE A 134 -12.98 2.78 7.31
N ASP A 135 -13.82 3.80 7.44
CA ASP A 135 -13.36 5.19 7.57
C ASP A 135 -12.48 5.35 8.81
N SER A 136 -12.88 4.78 9.95
CA SER A 136 -12.08 4.83 11.19
C SER A 136 -10.73 4.11 11.11
N ILE A 137 -10.63 3.03 10.32
CA ILE A 137 -9.38 2.29 10.09
C ILE A 137 -8.46 3.12 9.19
N ALA A 138 -9.02 3.74 8.15
CA ALA A 138 -8.29 4.60 7.23
C ALA A 138 -7.76 5.88 7.91
N GLU A 139 -8.57 6.53 8.75
CA GLU A 139 -8.17 7.70 9.54
C GLU A 139 -6.99 7.43 10.48
N LYS A 140 -6.87 6.19 10.98
CA LYS A 140 -5.73 5.75 11.81
C LYS A 140 -4.46 5.45 10.99
N GLY A 141 -4.52 5.56 9.66
CA GLY A 141 -3.41 5.29 8.75
C GLY A 141 -3.25 3.81 8.36
N TYR A 142 -4.16 2.92 8.80
CA TYR A 142 -4.13 1.50 8.45
C TYR A 142 -4.79 1.24 7.09
N LEU A 143 -4.27 1.90 6.04
CA LEU A 143 -4.88 1.91 4.70
C LEU A 143 -4.97 0.51 4.07
N GLU A 144 -3.94 -0.32 4.21
CA GLU A 144 -3.98 -1.71 3.71
C GLU A 144 -5.10 -2.52 4.35
N GLU A 145 -5.33 -2.33 5.65
CA GLU A 145 -6.36 -3.04 6.38
C GLU A 145 -7.76 -2.59 5.96
N ALA A 146 -7.93 -1.29 5.76
CA ALA A 146 -9.15 -0.73 5.20
C ALA A 146 -9.44 -1.27 3.79
N ILE A 147 -8.44 -1.27 2.89
CA ILE A 147 -8.58 -1.77 1.51
C ILE A 147 -8.92 -3.26 1.50
N ASN A 148 -8.18 -4.08 2.26
CA ASN A 148 -8.40 -5.51 2.32
C ASN A 148 -9.79 -5.86 2.88
N LEU A 149 -10.18 -5.24 3.98
CA LEU A 149 -11.49 -5.49 4.59
C LEU A 149 -12.63 -5.03 3.68
N LEU A 150 -12.52 -3.83 3.09
CA LEU A 150 -13.51 -3.32 2.13
C LEU A 150 -13.62 -4.24 0.91
N GLY A 151 -12.50 -4.76 0.40
CA GLY A 151 -12.46 -5.69 -0.73
C GLY A 151 -13.27 -6.96 -0.48
N VAL A 152 -13.23 -7.50 0.75
CA VAL A 152 -13.99 -8.70 1.15
C VAL A 152 -15.50 -8.45 1.19
N ILE A 153 -15.92 -7.25 1.60
CA ILE A 153 -17.35 -6.94 1.84
C ILE A 153 -18.13 -6.90 0.52
N PRO A 154 -19.34 -7.49 0.40
CA PRO A 154 -20.10 -7.47 -0.84
C PRO A 154 -20.67 -6.07 -1.13
N ASN A 155 -20.78 -5.72 -2.40
CA ASN A 155 -21.30 -4.42 -2.86
C ASN A 155 -22.77 -4.18 -2.42
N VAL A 156 -23.51 -5.25 -2.08
CA VAL A 156 -24.87 -5.16 -1.53
C VAL A 156 -24.90 -4.48 -0.16
N TRP A 157 -23.80 -4.57 0.61
CA TRP A 157 -23.71 -3.99 1.96
C TRP A 157 -23.09 -2.59 1.97
N ILE A 158 -22.37 -2.22 0.91
CA ILE A 158 -21.75 -0.92 0.72
C ILE A 158 -21.93 -0.51 -0.74
N SER A 159 -22.85 0.42 -0.99
CA SER A 159 -23.23 0.84 -2.34
C SER A 159 -22.12 1.61 -3.07
N ASP A 160 -21.31 2.37 -2.34
CA ASP A 160 -20.20 3.20 -2.82
C ASP A 160 -18.83 2.49 -2.70
N LYS A 161 -18.83 1.15 -2.68
CA LYS A 161 -17.62 0.35 -2.44
C LYS A 161 -16.49 0.70 -3.42
N ASP A 162 -16.79 0.76 -4.71
CA ASP A 162 -15.77 0.99 -5.74
C ASP A 162 -15.15 2.39 -5.63
N GLU A 163 -15.98 3.39 -5.33
CA GLU A 163 -15.54 4.77 -5.06
C GLU A 163 -14.67 4.83 -3.80
N ARG A 164 -15.09 4.19 -2.71
CA ARG A 164 -14.31 4.09 -1.47
C ARG A 164 -12.98 3.38 -1.68
N LEU A 165 -12.97 2.24 -2.40
CA LEU A 165 -11.74 1.53 -2.75
C LEU A 165 -10.80 2.42 -3.55
N ARG A 166 -11.32 3.15 -4.54
CA ARG A 166 -10.53 4.11 -5.32
C ARG A 166 -9.92 5.17 -4.40
N ASN A 167 -10.71 5.80 -3.54
CA ASN A 167 -10.24 6.84 -2.62
C ASN A 167 -9.19 6.34 -1.63
N LEU A 168 -9.37 5.14 -1.07
CA LEU A 168 -8.37 4.51 -0.19
C LEU A 168 -7.06 4.21 -0.93
N ASN A 169 -7.13 3.77 -2.19
CA ASN A 169 -5.94 3.55 -3.00
C ASN A 169 -5.23 4.87 -3.38
N ILE A 170 -5.96 5.97 -3.58
CA ILE A 170 -5.36 7.32 -3.72
C ILE A 170 -4.57 7.67 -2.46
N LEU A 171 -5.16 7.49 -1.28
CA LEU A 171 -4.49 7.76 0.00
C LEU A 171 -3.24 6.88 0.17
N LYS A 172 -3.33 5.60 -0.19
CA LYS A 172 -2.19 4.67 -0.16
C LYS A 172 -1.07 5.10 -1.10
N ALA A 173 -1.41 5.52 -2.32
CA ALA A 173 -0.43 6.03 -3.27
C ALA A 173 0.26 7.30 -2.74
N LYS A 174 -0.49 8.23 -2.12
CA LYS A 174 0.05 9.42 -1.46
C LYS A 174 1.01 9.05 -0.31
N ASP A 175 0.64 8.08 0.52
CA ASP A 175 1.50 7.57 1.62
C ASP A 175 2.78 6.88 1.10
N LEU A 176 2.68 6.08 0.03
CA LEU A 176 3.86 5.49 -0.63
C LEU A 176 4.81 6.55 -1.19
N PHE A 177 4.27 7.62 -1.78
CA PHE A 177 5.06 8.73 -2.30
C PHE A 177 5.86 9.42 -1.18
N GLN A 178 5.20 9.71 -0.05
CA GLN A 178 5.84 10.34 1.10
C GLN A 178 6.94 9.46 1.72
N LYS A 179 6.82 8.14 1.60
CA LYS A 179 7.84 7.17 2.03
C LYS A 179 9.01 7.03 1.05
N GLY A 180 9.00 7.76 -0.07
CA GLY A 180 10.02 7.71 -1.11
C GLY A 180 9.87 6.55 -2.08
N ASN A 181 8.78 5.78 -2.00
CA ASN A 181 8.50 4.70 -2.93
C ASN A 181 7.71 5.24 -4.14
N TYR A 182 8.43 5.98 -5.00
CA TYR A 182 7.83 6.76 -6.08
C TYR A 182 7.26 5.89 -7.20
N GLU A 183 7.94 4.81 -7.57
CA GLU A 183 7.50 3.91 -8.64
C GLU A 183 6.18 3.19 -8.26
N ASP A 184 6.12 2.57 -7.08
CA ASP A 184 4.90 1.87 -6.63
C ASP A 184 3.74 2.85 -6.42
N SER A 185 4.04 4.06 -5.95
CA SER A 185 3.06 5.14 -5.83
C SER A 185 2.45 5.53 -7.17
N MET A 186 3.28 5.83 -8.16
CA MET A 186 2.83 6.25 -9.50
C MET A 186 2.15 5.12 -10.25
N PHE A 187 2.62 3.88 -10.09
CA PHE A 187 1.93 2.69 -10.59
C PHE A 187 0.51 2.60 -10.04
N LEU A 188 0.34 2.78 -8.72
CA LEU A 188 -0.98 2.75 -8.10
C LEU A 188 -1.87 3.89 -8.65
N PHE A 189 -1.35 5.12 -8.76
CA PHE A 189 -2.10 6.24 -9.37
C PHE A 189 -2.53 5.97 -10.83
N ILE A 190 -1.68 5.30 -11.62
CA ILE A 190 -2.01 4.86 -12.97
C ILE A 190 -3.16 3.86 -12.93
N ASP A 191 -3.08 2.82 -12.10
CA ASP A 191 -4.07 1.75 -12.03
C ASP A 191 -5.47 2.28 -11.73
N ILE A 192 -5.58 3.17 -10.74
CA ILE A 192 -6.86 3.76 -10.34
C ILE A 192 -7.28 5.00 -11.15
N SER A 193 -6.49 5.37 -12.17
CA SER A 193 -6.70 6.55 -13.00
C SER A 193 -6.99 7.79 -12.13
N ALA A 194 -6.03 8.08 -11.24
CA ALA A 194 -6.12 9.22 -10.33
C ALA A 194 -6.18 10.56 -11.08
N ASN A 195 -6.71 11.58 -10.43
CA ASN A 195 -6.83 12.90 -11.04
C ASN A 195 -5.43 13.59 -11.07
N PRO A 196 -5.01 14.19 -12.20
CA PRO A 196 -3.79 14.99 -12.26
C PRO A 196 -3.69 16.08 -11.20
N ASP A 197 -4.82 16.68 -10.80
CA ASP A 197 -4.88 17.70 -9.75
C ASP A 197 -4.58 17.13 -8.34
N ASP A 198 -4.70 15.81 -8.15
CA ASP A 198 -4.26 15.14 -6.92
C ASP A 198 -2.79 14.74 -6.93
N VAL A 199 -2.24 14.44 -8.12
CA VAL A 199 -0.91 13.83 -8.27
C VAL A 199 0.18 14.87 -8.51
N ILE A 200 -0.04 15.81 -9.42
CA ILE A 200 0.97 16.83 -9.80
C ILE A 200 1.42 17.66 -8.59
N PRO A 201 0.54 18.12 -7.67
CA PRO A 201 0.98 18.90 -6.51
C PRO A 201 1.91 18.15 -5.57
N LEU A 202 1.84 16.82 -5.51
CA LEU A 202 2.75 16.00 -4.68
C LEU A 202 4.20 16.15 -5.12
N CYS A 203 4.42 16.46 -6.40
CA CYS A 203 5.75 16.62 -7.00
C CYS A 203 6.10 18.09 -7.26
N ALA A 204 5.23 19.05 -6.93
CA ALA A 204 5.44 20.46 -7.28
C ALA A 204 6.73 21.02 -6.67
N SER A 205 7.05 20.65 -5.42
CA SER A 205 8.31 21.04 -4.77
C SER A 205 9.54 20.52 -5.52
N LEU A 206 9.46 19.32 -6.12
CA LEU A 206 10.54 18.73 -6.90
C LEU A 206 10.75 19.45 -8.24
N ILE A 207 9.64 19.93 -8.83
CA ILE A 207 9.64 20.65 -10.10
C ILE A 207 10.15 22.09 -9.93
N ASP A 208 9.89 22.73 -8.79
CA ASP A 208 10.34 24.11 -8.58
C ASP A 208 11.80 24.20 -8.08
N GLU A 209 12.28 23.24 -7.27
CA GLU A 209 13.67 23.20 -6.77
C GLU A 209 14.75 23.15 -7.88
N GLY A 210 14.40 22.67 -9.07
CA GLY A 210 15.32 22.63 -10.21
C GLY A 210 15.54 23.99 -10.89
N GLN A 211 14.70 25.02 -10.63
CA GLN A 211 14.85 26.34 -11.25
C GLN A 211 15.91 27.22 -10.56
N ASP A 212 16.16 27.04 -9.26
CA ASP A 212 17.16 27.84 -8.54
C ASP A 212 18.60 27.37 -8.79
N ARG A 213 18.79 26.10 -9.17
CA ARG A 213 20.13 25.53 -9.39
C ARG A 213 20.78 25.98 -10.71
N THR A 214 20.00 26.33 -11.73
CA THR A 214 20.54 26.78 -13.02
C THR A 214 21.05 28.23 -13.00
N ASN A 215 20.65 29.02 -12.01
CA ASN A 215 21.13 30.40 -11.84
C ASN A 215 22.47 30.49 -11.09
N ALA A 216 22.85 29.46 -10.33
CA ALA A 216 24.10 29.44 -9.55
C ALA A 216 25.33 28.97 -10.35
N SER A 217 25.15 28.33 -11.50
CA SER A 217 26.26 27.82 -12.32
C SER A 217 26.83 28.81 -13.35
N ASN A 218 26.29 30.02 -13.46
CA ASN A 218 26.77 31.05 -14.41
C ASN A 218 27.87 31.98 -13.84
N GLY A 219 28.58 31.56 -12.79
CA GLY A 219 29.51 32.43 -12.04
C GLY A 219 30.94 31.92 -11.82
N LEU A 220 31.39 30.84 -12.48
CA LEU A 220 32.80 30.43 -12.44
C LEU A 220 33.37 30.35 -13.86
N GLU A 221 33.86 31.48 -14.36
CA GLU A 221 34.90 31.47 -15.38
C GLU A 221 36.16 30.84 -14.76
N VAL A 222 36.41 29.57 -15.09
CA VAL A 222 37.67 28.91 -14.77
C VAL A 222 38.71 29.44 -15.76
N ASN A 223 39.49 30.42 -15.30
CA ASN A 223 40.68 30.89 -16.01
C ASN A 223 41.78 29.85 -15.81
N ILE A 224 41.93 28.93 -16.76
CA ILE A 224 43.01 27.94 -16.76
C ILE A 224 44.22 28.61 -17.42
N SER A 225 45.16 29.09 -16.61
CA SER A 225 46.53 29.33 -17.07
C SER A 225 47.30 28.00 -17.02
N GLU A 226 47.78 27.59 -18.19
CA GLU A 226 48.68 26.46 -18.38
C GLU A 226 50.03 26.75 -17.73
N GLU A 227 50.29 26.18 -16.56
CA GLU A 227 51.62 25.79 -16.10
C GLU A 227 51.47 24.86 -14.88
N ASP A 228 52.42 23.95 -14.73
CA ASP A 228 52.58 22.97 -13.65
C ASP A 228 51.82 21.64 -13.78
N LEU A 229 52.23 20.90 -14.80
CA LEU A 229 52.41 19.45 -14.69
C LEU A 229 53.64 19.15 -13.82
N VAL A 230 53.62 17.95 -13.24
CA VAL A 230 54.69 17.10 -12.65
C VAL A 230 55.10 17.22 -11.17
N ALA A 231 55.08 16.01 -10.57
CA ALA A 231 55.70 15.54 -9.32
C ALA A 231 54.95 15.95 -8.02
N ASN A 232 54.78 15.11 -7.00
CA ASN A 232 55.56 13.94 -6.60
C ASN A 232 54.73 13.05 -5.65
N SER A 233 55.15 11.79 -5.57
CA SER A 233 54.70 10.74 -4.65
C SER A 233 55.15 10.93 -3.19
N HIS A 234 54.38 10.30 -2.29
CA HIS A 234 54.75 9.72 -0.97
C HIS A 234 54.87 10.58 0.31
N SER A 235 54.04 10.15 1.28
CA SER A 235 54.32 9.86 2.71
C SER A 235 54.16 10.89 3.85
N ILE A 236 53.19 10.55 4.72
CA ILE A 236 53.25 10.30 6.18
C ILE A 236 53.53 11.45 7.18
N ASN A 237 52.52 11.64 8.07
CA ASN A 237 52.49 12.17 9.47
C ASN A 237 53.04 13.60 9.73
N SER A 238 52.56 14.40 10.68
CA SER A 238 51.72 14.20 11.86
C SER A 238 51.35 15.57 12.46
N GLY A 239 50.21 15.67 13.13
CA GLY A 239 50.09 16.46 14.37
C GLY A 239 49.46 17.86 14.31
N GLY A 240 48.14 17.89 14.55
CA GLY A 240 47.51 18.81 15.51
C GLY A 240 47.19 20.25 15.07
N ALA A 241 45.91 20.53 14.81
CA ALA A 241 45.09 21.49 15.56
C ALA A 241 43.69 21.60 14.93
N ALA A 242 42.66 21.72 15.77
CA ALA A 242 41.26 21.67 15.42
C ALA A 242 40.81 22.76 14.43
N SER A 243 40.12 22.34 13.36
CA SER A 243 39.26 23.20 12.54
C SER A 243 38.24 22.34 11.80
N SER A 244 37.03 22.29 12.36
CA SER A 244 35.74 22.20 11.66
C SER A 244 35.71 21.44 10.32
N THR A 245 35.43 20.14 10.34
CA THR A 245 35.05 19.38 9.14
C THR A 245 33.54 19.11 9.09
N PRO A 246 32.76 19.92 8.35
CA PRO A 246 31.46 19.50 7.85
C PRO A 246 31.49 19.56 6.30
N SER A 247 31.96 18.52 5.61
CA SER A 247 32.00 18.57 4.14
C SER A 247 31.82 17.22 3.41
N ILE A 248 32.05 16.09 4.07
CA ILE A 248 31.85 14.77 3.42
C ILE A 248 30.40 14.29 3.59
N LEU A 249 29.80 14.49 4.77
CA LEU A 249 28.42 14.06 5.03
C LEU A 249 27.37 14.92 4.28
N SER A 250 27.67 16.19 4.05
CA SER A 250 26.82 17.10 3.27
C SER A 250 26.82 16.74 1.78
N SER A 251 27.99 16.40 1.22
CA SER A 251 28.13 16.01 -0.18
C SER A 251 27.40 14.70 -0.49
N GLN A 252 27.50 13.69 0.38
CA GLN A 252 26.75 12.43 0.21
C GLN A 252 25.23 12.63 0.31
N ARG A 253 24.77 13.49 1.24
CA ARG A 253 23.34 13.80 1.39
C ARG A 253 22.77 14.58 0.20
N LEU A 254 23.60 15.42 -0.43
CA LEU A 254 23.21 16.20 -1.61
C LEU A 254 23.07 15.33 -2.87
N LEU A 255 23.96 14.35 -3.05
CA LEU A 255 23.90 13.41 -4.18
C LEU A 255 22.70 12.47 -4.08
N VAL A 256 22.44 11.92 -2.89
CA VAL A 256 21.27 11.04 -2.64
C VAL A 256 19.94 11.79 -2.83
N ALA A 257 19.88 13.07 -2.44
CA ALA A 257 18.70 13.89 -2.70
C ALA A 257 18.49 14.15 -4.20
N ASP A 258 19.57 14.35 -4.97
CA ASP A 258 19.49 14.56 -6.42
C ASP A 258 19.00 13.30 -7.16
N ASP A 259 19.44 12.12 -6.73
CA ASP A 259 19.01 10.84 -7.29
C ASP A 259 17.54 10.53 -6.96
N ASN A 260 17.13 10.71 -5.70
CA ASN A 260 15.73 10.53 -5.30
C ASN A 260 14.79 11.49 -6.04
N ASN A 261 15.21 12.74 -6.25
CA ASN A 261 14.42 13.72 -7.01
C ASN A 261 14.29 13.31 -8.48
N ARG A 262 15.37 12.81 -9.10
CA ARG A 262 15.31 12.27 -10.47
C ARG A 262 14.40 11.06 -10.58
N ASP A 263 14.44 10.15 -9.62
CA ASP A 263 13.61 8.96 -9.62
C ASP A 263 12.12 9.32 -9.44
N ALA A 264 11.81 10.26 -8.55
CA ALA A 264 10.46 10.80 -8.42
C ALA A 264 9.95 11.45 -9.72
N LEU A 265 10.79 12.23 -10.42
CA LEU A 265 10.42 12.83 -11.70
C LEU A 265 10.25 11.80 -12.82
N ARG A 266 11.05 10.72 -12.84
CA ARG A 266 10.87 9.61 -13.80
C ARG A 266 9.58 8.85 -13.55
N ALA A 267 9.28 8.54 -12.29
CA ALA A 267 8.02 7.91 -11.91
C ALA A 267 6.83 8.83 -12.28
N LEU A 268 6.95 10.14 -12.05
CA LEU A 268 5.91 11.09 -12.46
C LEU A 268 5.72 11.14 -13.98
N LEU A 269 6.80 11.08 -14.77
CA LEU A 269 6.71 11.02 -16.23
C LEU A 269 5.87 9.82 -16.69
N SER A 270 6.05 8.65 -16.07
CA SER A 270 5.29 7.45 -16.44
C SER A 270 3.78 7.65 -16.22
N TYR A 271 3.41 8.23 -15.08
CA TYR A 271 2.03 8.60 -14.78
C TYR A 271 1.47 9.62 -15.78
N LEU A 272 2.20 10.70 -16.06
CA LEU A 272 1.74 11.76 -16.94
C LEU A 272 1.54 11.29 -18.39
N VAL A 273 2.44 10.45 -18.90
CA VAL A 273 2.32 9.86 -20.24
C VAL A 273 1.08 8.97 -20.33
N ASP A 274 0.84 8.12 -19.32
CA ASP A 274 -0.34 7.26 -19.31
C ASP A 274 -1.65 8.06 -19.14
N ALA A 275 -1.66 9.04 -18.23
CA ALA A 275 -2.79 9.96 -18.03
C ALA A 275 -3.13 10.70 -19.34
N ARG A 276 -2.12 11.21 -20.05
CA ARG A 276 -2.33 11.86 -21.36
C ARG A 276 -2.91 10.91 -22.39
N ARG A 277 -2.43 9.65 -22.44
CA ARG A 277 -2.95 8.60 -23.33
C ARG A 277 -4.42 8.30 -23.03
N LYS A 278 -4.78 8.19 -21.75
CA LYS A 278 -6.16 7.94 -21.30
C LYS A 278 -7.09 9.10 -21.64
N ILE A 279 -6.66 10.34 -21.42
CA ILE A 279 -7.45 11.53 -21.81
C ILE A 279 -7.65 11.60 -23.33
N SER A 280 -6.62 11.32 -24.13
CA SER A 280 -6.77 11.25 -25.60
C SER A 280 -7.83 10.22 -26.00
N LYS A 281 -7.78 9.03 -25.40
CA LYS A 281 -8.78 7.98 -25.66
C LYS A 281 -10.18 8.45 -25.28
N LEU A 282 -10.37 9.00 -24.09
CA LEU A 282 -11.65 9.54 -23.63
C LEU A 282 -12.18 10.65 -24.53
N SER A 283 -11.31 11.51 -25.06
CA SER A 283 -11.70 12.62 -25.94
C SER A 283 -12.09 12.15 -27.35
N SER A 284 -11.54 11.00 -27.79
CA SER A 284 -11.81 10.42 -29.10
C SER A 284 -12.92 9.37 -29.10
N ALA A 285 -13.32 8.90 -27.92
CA ALA A 285 -14.25 7.79 -27.79
C ALA A 285 -15.70 8.28 -27.77
N ASP A 286 -16.60 7.44 -28.27
CA ASP A 286 -18.03 7.72 -28.24
C ASP A 286 -18.54 7.77 -26.78
N PRO A 287 -19.54 8.61 -26.47
CA PRO A 287 -20.04 8.78 -25.10
C PRO A 287 -20.58 7.50 -24.46
N ASP A 288 -21.04 6.54 -25.27
CA ASP A 288 -21.54 5.24 -24.79
C ASP A 288 -20.46 4.15 -24.70
N SER A 289 -19.20 4.48 -25.01
CA SER A 289 -18.11 3.52 -24.98
C SER A 289 -17.74 3.14 -23.54
N ASN A 290 -17.84 1.84 -23.23
CA ASN A 290 -17.36 1.30 -21.95
C ASN A 290 -15.85 1.06 -22.03
N LEU A 291 -15.07 2.12 -21.85
CA LEU A 291 -13.62 2.01 -21.72
C LEU A 291 -13.28 1.39 -20.36
N ILE A 292 -12.70 0.19 -20.37
CA ILE A 292 -12.24 -0.49 -19.16
C ILE A 292 -10.73 -0.42 -19.10
N PHE A 293 -10.18 0.06 -18.00
CA PHE A 293 -8.76 0.08 -17.71
C PHE A 293 -8.51 -0.62 -16.38
N ASN A 294 -7.73 -1.71 -16.39
CA ASN A 294 -7.42 -2.52 -15.20
C ASN A 294 -8.66 -2.92 -14.38
N GLY A 295 -9.75 -3.25 -15.07
CA GLY A 295 -11.03 -3.64 -14.45
C GLY A 295 -11.92 -2.47 -14.04
N ILE A 296 -11.43 -1.23 -14.08
CA ILE A 296 -12.18 -0.03 -13.70
C ILE A 296 -12.78 0.61 -14.96
N LYS A 297 -14.06 0.98 -14.90
CA LYS A 297 -14.68 1.80 -15.94
C LYS A 297 -14.05 3.20 -15.91
N LEU A 298 -13.35 3.55 -16.99
CA LEU A 298 -12.73 4.84 -17.15
C LEU A 298 -13.80 5.87 -17.51
N VAL A 299 -13.92 6.92 -16.69
CA VAL A 299 -14.91 7.98 -16.88
C VAL A 299 -14.22 9.35 -16.95
N PRO A 300 -14.73 10.30 -17.74
CA PRO A 300 -14.13 11.64 -17.87
C PRO A 300 -13.95 12.37 -16.54
N GLU A 301 -14.86 12.16 -15.60
CA GLU A 301 -14.91 12.80 -14.28
C GLU A 301 -13.65 12.52 -13.45
N PHE A 302 -12.95 11.41 -13.71
CA PHE A 302 -11.68 11.11 -13.04
C PHE A 302 -10.58 12.12 -13.35
N TYR A 303 -10.65 12.81 -14.48
CA TYR A 303 -9.68 13.83 -14.90
C TYR A 303 -10.20 15.26 -14.71
N GLY A 304 -11.28 15.43 -13.96
CA GLY A 304 -11.90 16.73 -13.67
C GLY A 304 -12.99 17.12 -14.67
N SER A 305 -13.47 18.35 -14.56
CA SER A 305 -14.62 18.85 -15.33
C SER A 305 -14.31 19.14 -16.81
N ASN A 306 -13.04 19.35 -17.16
CA ASN A 306 -12.63 19.68 -18.52
C ASN A 306 -11.36 18.93 -18.91
N LEU A 307 -11.52 17.93 -19.80
CA LEU A 307 -10.43 17.11 -20.31
C LEU A 307 -9.35 17.91 -21.05
N SER A 308 -9.73 18.99 -21.75
CA SER A 308 -8.76 19.85 -22.44
C SER A 308 -7.87 20.59 -21.44
N GLN A 309 -8.44 21.09 -20.34
CA GLN A 309 -7.66 21.76 -19.30
C GLN A 309 -6.74 20.77 -18.59
N ALA A 310 -7.22 19.57 -18.29
CA ALA A 310 -6.41 18.49 -17.73
C ALA A 310 -5.25 18.12 -18.66
N ALA A 311 -5.51 17.99 -19.97
CA ALA A 311 -4.48 17.72 -20.97
C ALA A 311 -3.42 18.83 -21.01
N THR A 312 -3.81 20.10 -21.01
CA THR A 312 -2.86 21.23 -21.00
C THR A 312 -1.99 21.22 -19.74
N LYS A 313 -2.58 20.94 -18.56
CA LYS A 313 -1.83 20.80 -17.29
C LYS A 313 -0.81 19.67 -17.38
N ILE A 314 -1.22 18.51 -17.90
CA ILE A 314 -0.34 17.35 -18.08
C ILE A 314 0.78 17.67 -19.07
N ASP A 315 0.47 18.22 -20.24
CA ASP A 315 1.45 18.55 -21.27
C ASP A 315 2.49 19.57 -20.77
N THR A 316 2.04 20.58 -20.01
CA THR A 316 2.94 21.56 -19.37
C THR A 316 3.86 20.90 -18.34
N THR A 317 3.31 19.99 -17.52
CA THR A 317 4.08 19.30 -16.49
C THR A 317 5.06 18.30 -17.09
N LEU A 318 4.66 17.57 -18.14
CA LEU A 318 5.52 16.68 -18.91
C LEU A 318 6.75 17.44 -19.43
N LEU A 319 6.51 18.59 -20.09
CA LEU A 319 7.59 19.41 -20.62
C LEU A 319 8.57 19.84 -19.51
N LYS A 320 8.05 20.30 -18.36
CA LYS A 320 8.89 20.67 -17.20
C LYS A 320 9.74 19.50 -16.70
N CYS A 321 9.13 18.32 -16.51
CA CYS A 321 9.84 17.12 -16.04
C CYS A 321 10.93 16.70 -17.04
N TYR A 322 10.62 16.71 -18.34
CA TYR A 322 11.59 16.37 -19.39
C TYR A 322 12.79 17.34 -19.41
N MET A 323 12.55 18.65 -19.27
CA MET A 323 13.60 19.65 -19.23
C MET A 323 14.53 19.48 -18.02
N GLN A 324 13.99 19.06 -16.87
CA GLN A 324 14.78 18.85 -15.66
C GLN A 324 15.60 17.55 -15.70
N ILE A 325 15.04 16.48 -16.26
CA ILE A 325 15.76 15.21 -16.39
C ILE A 325 16.86 15.31 -17.46
N ASN A 326 16.59 16.01 -18.57
CA ASN A 326 17.51 16.13 -19.71
C ASN A 326 17.77 17.60 -20.09
N PRO A 327 18.58 18.34 -19.30
CA PRO A 327 18.83 19.78 -19.54
C PRO A 327 19.55 20.04 -20.87
N GLY A 328 20.29 19.07 -21.41
CA GLY A 328 20.99 19.18 -22.70
C GLY A 328 20.07 19.36 -23.92
N LEU A 329 18.78 19.05 -23.80
CA LEU A 329 17.79 19.24 -24.88
C LEU A 329 17.25 20.67 -24.96
N VAL A 330 17.44 21.49 -23.93
CA VAL A 330 16.94 22.86 -23.87
C VAL A 330 17.67 23.76 -24.88
N GLY A 331 18.99 23.59 -25.03
CA GLY A 331 19.80 24.37 -25.96
C GLY A 331 19.35 24.25 -27.43
N PRO A 332 19.15 23.04 -27.97
CA PRO A 332 18.60 22.84 -29.32
C PRO A 332 17.17 23.38 -29.51
N LEU A 333 16.31 23.31 -28.49
CA LEU A 333 14.93 23.80 -28.55
C LEU A 333 14.82 25.33 -28.55
N LEU A 334 15.78 26.03 -27.93
CA LEU A 334 15.81 27.50 -27.83
C LEU A 334 16.64 28.18 -28.93
N ARG A 335 17.29 27.42 -29.82
CA ARG A 335 17.91 27.98 -31.02
C ARG A 335 16.80 28.26 -32.05
N VAL A 336 16.21 29.45 -31.92
CA VAL A 336 15.40 30.10 -32.96
C VAL A 336 16.28 31.04 -33.76
#